data_AF-A0A9E6EGL9-F1
#
_entry.id   AF-A0A9E6EGL9-F1
#
_cell.length_a   1.000
_cell.length_b   1.000
_cell.length_c   1.000
_cell.angle_alpha   90.00
_cell.angle_beta   90.00
_cell.angle_gamma   90.00
#
_symmetry.space_group_name_H-M   'P 1'
#
loop_
_entity.id
_entity.type
_entity.pdbx_description
1 polymer ?
#
loop_
_entity_poly.entity_id
_entity_poly.type
_entity_poly.pdbx_seq_one_letter_code
_entity_poly.pdbx_strand_id
1 'polypeptide(L)'
;MVQKHIKHKQILKTLKRDELREGVDRAVAFAKHNTENLLISVIILVVLIILVPMYFKHQAENEMRASNMLDRAISISAQPVQGENGLGQGFKTLDEKYHKTLEAYQEVSTTYRNTKVAVLARLGEADCWFYLKDYAKAAAICREE
;
A
#
# COMPACT_ATOMS: atom_id res chain seq x y z
N MET A 1 -29.49 36.88 -26.19
CA MET A 1 -29.41 35.69 -25.30
C MET A 1 -28.18 35.65 -24.38
N VAL A 2 -27.23 36.60 -24.42
CA VAL A 2 -25.95 36.50 -23.68
C VAL A 2 -26.00 36.97 -22.21
N GLN A 3 -26.94 37.85 -21.85
CA GLN A 3 -26.98 38.50 -20.52
C GLN A 3 -27.38 37.56 -19.36
N LYS A 4 -28.18 36.51 -19.64
CA LYS A 4 -28.71 35.60 -18.60
C LYS A 4 -27.63 34.67 -18.03
N HIS A 5 -26.67 34.25 -18.87
CA HIS A 5 -25.56 33.38 -18.45
C HIS A 5 -24.50 34.10 -17.62
N ILE A 6 -24.28 35.41 -17.83
CA ILE A 6 -23.30 36.19 -17.05
C ILE A 6 -23.79 36.42 -15.62
N LYS A 7 -25.08 36.73 -15.42
CA LYS A 7 -25.68 36.91 -14.09
C LYS A 7 -25.65 35.63 -13.26
N HIS A 8 -25.93 34.48 -13.86
CA HIS A 8 -25.97 33.21 -13.12
C HIS A 8 -24.60 32.81 -12.56
N LYS A 9 -23.52 33.06 -13.31
CA LYS A 9 -22.14 32.79 -12.89
C LYS A 9 -21.67 33.72 -11.76
N GLN A 10 -22.19 34.95 -11.70
CA GLN A 10 -21.90 35.90 -10.61
C GLN A 10 -22.67 35.55 -9.33
N ILE A 11 -23.94 35.13 -9.46
CA ILE A 11 -24.77 34.68 -8.32
C ILE A 11 -24.18 33.44 -7.65
N LEU A 12 -23.66 32.48 -8.44
CA LEU A 12 -22.94 31.30 -7.91
C LEU A 12 -21.64 31.66 -7.17
N LYS A 13 -20.95 32.73 -7.61
CA LYS A 13 -19.73 33.21 -6.92
C LYS A 13 -20.05 33.92 -5.62
N THR A 14 -21.16 34.66 -5.53
CA THR A 14 -21.58 35.31 -4.29
C THR A 14 -22.10 34.30 -3.29
N LEU A 15 -22.92 33.32 -3.72
CA LEU A 15 -23.39 32.22 -2.86
C LEU A 15 -22.23 31.43 -2.23
N LYS A 16 -21.23 31.02 -3.04
CA LYS A 16 -20.04 30.31 -2.51
C LYS A 16 -19.25 31.14 -1.51
N ARG A 17 -19.20 32.47 -1.70
CA ARG A 17 -18.48 33.37 -0.80
C ARG A 17 -19.24 33.55 0.51
N ASP A 18 -20.56 33.63 0.45
CA ASP A 18 -21.42 33.78 1.63
C ASP A 18 -21.46 32.50 2.46
N GLU A 19 -21.51 31.31 1.82
CA GLU A 19 -21.37 30.02 2.51
C GLU A 19 -20.01 29.86 3.21
N LEU A 20 -18.92 30.26 2.54
CA LEU A 20 -17.59 30.28 3.15
C LEU A 20 -17.51 31.25 4.33
N ARG A 21 -18.12 32.42 4.20
CA ARG A 21 -18.10 33.47 5.22
C ARG A 21 -18.90 33.05 6.45
N GLU A 22 -20.09 32.48 6.26
CA GLU A 22 -20.86 31.87 7.36
C GLU A 22 -20.15 30.69 8.01
N GLY A 23 -19.42 29.88 7.23
CA GLY A 23 -18.61 28.80 7.76
C GLY A 23 -17.47 29.30 8.65
N VAL A 24 -16.78 30.36 8.21
CA VAL A 24 -15.72 31.03 8.98
C VAL A 24 -16.28 31.69 10.24
N ASP A 25 -17.41 32.39 10.15
CA ASP A 25 -18.01 33.06 11.30
C ASP A 25 -18.50 32.06 12.37
N ARG A 26 -19.04 30.91 11.94
CA ARG A 26 -19.38 29.80 12.85
C ARG A 26 -18.13 29.18 13.50
N ALA A 27 -17.05 29.00 12.74
CA ALA A 27 -15.80 28.49 13.27
C ALA A 27 -15.18 29.45 14.30
N VAL A 28 -15.24 30.76 14.06
CA VAL A 28 -14.74 31.80 14.98
C VAL A 28 -15.60 31.89 16.24
N ALA A 29 -16.93 31.79 16.13
CA ALA A 29 -17.82 31.78 17.29
C ALA A 29 -17.58 30.54 18.18
N PHE A 30 -17.43 29.37 17.56
CA PHE A 30 -17.09 28.13 18.27
C PHE A 30 -15.70 28.20 18.91
N ALA A 31 -14.75 28.84 18.24
CA ALA A 31 -13.39 29.02 18.73
C ALA A 31 -13.31 29.87 19.99
N LYS A 32 -14.10 30.95 20.05
CA LYS A 32 -14.18 31.82 21.22
C LYS A 32 -14.85 31.13 22.41
N HIS A 33 -15.81 30.23 22.16
CA HIS A 33 -16.52 29.52 23.23
C HIS A 33 -15.71 28.37 23.83
N ASN A 34 -14.81 27.76 23.06
CA ASN A 34 -14.11 26.53 23.43
C ASN A 34 -12.58 26.66 23.34
N THR A 35 -12.01 27.80 23.78
CA THR A 35 -10.58 28.13 23.61
C THR A 35 -9.59 27.09 24.13
N GLU A 36 -9.88 26.44 25.26
CA GLU A 36 -9.03 25.37 25.82
C GLU A 36 -9.05 24.10 24.95
N ASN A 37 -10.23 23.65 24.55
CA ASN A 37 -10.38 22.49 23.65
C ASN A 37 -9.88 22.79 22.24
N LEU A 38 -9.93 24.05 21.81
CA LEU A 38 -9.45 24.47 20.50
C LEU A 38 -7.93 24.40 20.41
N LEU A 39 -7.21 24.81 21.45
CA LEU A 39 -5.75 24.71 21.48
C LEU A 39 -5.30 23.25 21.34
N ILE A 40 -5.94 22.32 22.04
CA ILE A 40 -5.70 20.87 21.90
C ILE A 40 -6.00 20.41 20.46
N SER A 41 -7.12 20.85 19.87
CA SER A 41 -7.50 20.48 18.50
C SER A 41 -6.49 20.95 17.45
N VAL A 42 -5.91 22.15 17.61
CA VAL A 42 -4.89 22.70 16.71
C VAL A 42 -3.60 21.89 16.82
N ILE A 43 -3.18 21.53 18.03
CA ILE A 43 -1.99 20.70 18.24
C ILE A 43 -2.18 19.33 17.56
N ILE A 44 -3.34 18.69 17.75
CA ILE A 44 -3.66 17.41 17.09
C ILE A 44 -3.63 17.56 15.56
N LEU A 45 -4.20 18.65 15.02
CA LEU A 45 -4.20 18.92 13.59
C LEU A 45 -2.78 19.04 13.04
N VAL A 46 -1.90 19.77 13.73
CA VAL A 46 -0.48 19.93 13.33
C VAL A 46 0.24 18.58 13.36
N VAL A 47 0.02 17.76 14.39
CA VAL A 47 0.59 16.42 14.47
C VAL A 47 0.10 15.54 13.31
N LEU A 48 -1.19 15.56 12.99
CA LEU A 48 -1.75 14.80 11.86
C LEU A 48 -1.17 15.27 10.52
N ILE A 49 -1.00 16.58 10.33
CA ILE A 49 -0.37 17.14 9.12
C ILE A 49 1.05 16.62 8.91
N ILE A 50 1.78 16.29 9.98
CA ILE A 50 3.14 15.71 9.90
C ILE A 50 3.07 14.19 9.75
N LEU A 51 2.27 13.51 10.57
CA LEU A 51 2.22 12.05 10.62
C LEU A 51 1.65 11.43 9.35
N VAL A 52 0.61 12.03 8.76
CA VAL A 52 -0.03 11.50 7.55
C VAL A 52 0.93 11.42 6.35
N PRO A 53 1.64 12.50 5.93
CA PRO A 53 2.60 12.40 4.84
C PRO A 53 3.81 11.53 5.19
N MET A 54 4.24 11.52 6.46
CA MET A 54 5.29 10.61 6.91
C MET A 54 4.88 9.14 6.75
N TYR A 55 3.64 8.81 7.11
CA TYR A 55 3.07 7.48 6.92
C TYR A 55 3.01 7.09 5.44
N PHE A 56 2.50 7.97 4.56
CA PHE A 56 2.44 7.70 3.12
C PHE A 56 3.83 7.54 2.50
N LYS A 57 4.79 8.38 2.89
CA LYS A 57 6.19 8.26 2.43
C LYS A 57 6.80 6.93 2.86
N HIS A 58 6.62 6.56 4.13
CA HIS A 58 7.11 5.29 4.66
C HIS A 58 6.47 4.09 3.95
N GLN A 59 5.16 4.15 3.67
CA GLN A 59 4.47 3.11 2.92
C GLN A 59 5.04 2.97 1.50
N ALA A 60 5.25 4.08 0.78
CA ALA A 60 5.82 4.06 -0.57
C ALA A 60 7.25 3.49 -0.60
N GLU A 61 8.08 3.85 0.38
CA GLU A 61 9.43 3.27 0.53
C GLU A 61 9.37 1.77 0.80
N ASN A 62 8.46 1.31 1.66
CA ASN A 62 8.27 -0.10 1.97
C ASN A 62 7.76 -0.88 0.74
N GLU A 63 6.82 -0.34 -0.04
CA GLU A 63 6.36 -0.93 -1.30
C GLU A 63 7.52 -1.11 -2.30
N MET A 64 8.37 -0.08 -2.46
CA MET A 64 9.54 -0.18 -3.34
C MET A 64 10.54 -1.24 -2.88
N ARG A 65 10.85 -1.29 -1.58
CA ARG A 65 11.77 -2.31 -1.03
C ARG A 65 11.19 -3.71 -1.12
N ALA A 66 9.89 -3.86 -0.86
CA ALA A 66 9.18 -5.12 -1.03
C ALA A 66 9.25 -5.58 -2.50
N SER A 67 9.01 -4.68 -3.46
CA SER A 67 9.08 -5.00 -4.89
C SER A 67 10.47 -5.51 -5.28
N ASN A 68 11.53 -4.83 -4.84
CA ASN A 68 12.90 -5.26 -5.14
C ASN A 68 13.22 -6.66 -4.54
N MET A 69 12.70 -6.95 -3.35
CA MET A 69 12.87 -8.28 -2.74
C MET A 69 12.01 -9.34 -3.42
N LEU A 70 10.81 -8.99 -3.87
CA LEU A 70 9.97 -9.88 -4.69
C LEU A 70 10.66 -10.21 -6.01
N ASP A 71 11.24 -9.23 -6.70
CA ASP A 71 11.99 -9.45 -7.94
C ASP A 71 13.15 -10.42 -7.73
N ARG A 72 13.82 -10.35 -6.57
CA ARG A 72 14.84 -11.31 -6.18
C ARG A 72 14.25 -12.71 -6.01
N ALA A 73 13.13 -12.87 -5.31
CA ALA A 73 12.46 -14.16 -5.15
C ALA A 73 12.04 -14.75 -6.52
N ILE A 74 11.48 -13.93 -7.40
CA ILE A 74 11.13 -14.31 -8.77
C ILE A 74 12.38 -14.74 -9.55
N SER A 75 13.48 -13.99 -9.44
CA SER A 75 14.73 -14.35 -10.12
C SER A 75 15.28 -15.70 -9.66
N ILE A 76 15.16 -16.03 -8.37
CA ILE A 76 15.54 -17.34 -7.83
C ILE A 76 14.63 -18.44 -8.43
N SER A 77 13.33 -18.18 -8.50
CA SER A 77 12.35 -19.10 -9.10
C SER A 77 12.56 -19.33 -10.61
N ALA A 78 13.15 -18.35 -11.31
CA ALA A 78 13.44 -18.45 -12.73
C ALA A 78 14.74 -19.21 -13.05
N GLN A 79 15.59 -19.50 -12.05
CA GLN A 79 16.82 -20.24 -12.27
C GLN A 79 16.51 -21.69 -12.68
N PRO A 80 17.22 -22.23 -13.68
CA PRO A 80 17.01 -23.60 -14.14
C PRO A 80 17.49 -24.61 -13.08
N VAL A 81 16.94 -25.82 -13.12
CA VAL A 81 17.51 -26.95 -12.38
C VAL A 81 18.60 -27.59 -13.25
N GLN A 82 19.70 -28.04 -12.63
CA GLN A 82 20.79 -28.71 -13.33
C GLN A 82 20.25 -29.92 -14.11
N GLY A 83 20.61 -29.99 -15.40
CA GLY A 83 20.13 -31.02 -16.31
C GLY A 83 18.95 -30.61 -17.20
N GLU A 84 18.30 -29.47 -16.93
CA GLU A 84 17.22 -28.97 -17.78
C GLU A 84 17.75 -28.34 -19.09
N ASN A 85 18.90 -27.66 -19.03
CA ASN A 85 19.52 -26.95 -20.17
C ASN A 85 21.02 -27.24 -20.39
N GLY A 86 21.61 -28.23 -19.71
CA GLY A 86 23.01 -28.67 -19.91
C GLY A 86 24.12 -27.68 -19.51
N LEU A 87 23.78 -26.44 -19.14
CA LEU A 87 24.73 -25.43 -18.65
C LEU A 87 24.71 -25.42 -17.13
N GLY A 88 25.85 -25.79 -16.52
CA GLY A 88 26.00 -26.12 -15.09
C GLY A 88 25.87 -24.97 -14.08
N GLN A 89 24.92 -24.06 -14.24
CA GLN A 89 24.55 -23.08 -13.21
C GLN A 89 23.05 -23.19 -12.93
N GLY A 90 22.70 -23.85 -11.83
CA GLY A 90 21.31 -24.10 -11.43
C GLY A 90 21.23 -24.90 -10.13
N PHE A 91 20.00 -25.04 -9.63
CA PHE A 91 19.70 -25.87 -8.45
C PHE A 91 19.95 -27.35 -8.72
N LYS A 92 20.28 -28.14 -7.69
CA LYS A 92 20.51 -29.59 -7.89
C LYS A 92 19.20 -30.34 -8.10
N THR A 93 18.13 -29.90 -7.47
CA THR A 93 16.80 -30.52 -7.54
C THR A 93 15.70 -29.46 -7.60
N LEU A 94 14.52 -29.85 -8.10
CA LEU A 94 13.32 -29.01 -8.04
C LEU A 94 12.94 -28.69 -6.60
N ASP A 95 13.03 -29.66 -5.69
CA ASP A 95 12.70 -29.46 -4.28
C ASP A 95 13.59 -28.38 -3.62
N GLU A 96 14.91 -28.42 -3.86
CA GLU A 96 15.85 -27.42 -3.35
C GLU A 96 15.51 -26.02 -3.88
N LYS A 97 15.17 -25.93 -5.17
CA LYS A 97 14.75 -24.69 -5.81
C LYS A 97 13.51 -24.11 -5.13
N TYR A 98 12.44 -24.89 -5.01
CA TYR A 98 11.18 -24.41 -4.45
C TYR A 98 11.28 -24.13 -2.94
N HIS A 99 12.10 -24.85 -2.19
CA HIS A 99 12.37 -24.50 -0.79
C HIS A 99 13.07 -23.15 -0.64
N LYS A 100 14.08 -22.87 -1.48
CA LYS A 100 14.79 -21.59 -1.42
C LYS A 100 13.95 -20.42 -1.94
N THR A 101 13.15 -20.66 -2.98
CA THR A 101 12.19 -19.68 -3.47
C THR A 101 11.10 -19.39 -2.43
N LEU A 102 10.60 -20.43 -1.75
CA LEU A 102 9.63 -20.30 -0.68
C LEU A 102 10.16 -19.42 0.46
N GLU A 103 11.39 -19.65 0.92
CA GLU A 103 12.03 -18.82 1.95
C GLU A 103 12.10 -17.35 1.53
N ALA A 104 12.46 -17.08 0.27
CA ALA A 104 12.53 -15.72 -0.26
C ALA A 104 11.14 -15.03 -0.33
N TYR A 105 10.09 -15.76 -0.72
CA TYR A 105 8.73 -15.20 -0.70
C TYR A 105 8.22 -14.97 0.72
N GLN A 106 8.51 -15.89 1.64
CA GLN A 106 8.16 -15.74 3.06
C GLN A 106 8.84 -14.51 3.68
N GLU A 107 10.11 -14.27 3.37
CA GLU A 107 10.81 -13.06 3.84
C GLU A 107 10.07 -11.79 3.41
N VAL A 108 9.58 -11.73 2.16
CA VAL A 108 8.81 -10.59 1.65
C VAL A 108 7.47 -10.46 2.35
N SER A 109 6.70 -11.55 2.46
CA SER A 109 5.36 -11.54 3.03
C SER A 109 5.34 -11.24 4.53
N THR A 110 6.37 -11.65 5.27
CA THR A 110 6.51 -11.37 6.70
C THR A 110 7.04 -9.96 6.96
N THR A 111 8.05 -9.52 6.20
CA THR A 111 8.71 -8.23 6.42
C THR A 111 7.83 -7.06 5.98
N TYR A 112 7.09 -7.23 4.88
CA TYR A 112 6.27 -6.18 4.29
C TYR A 112 4.77 -6.47 4.35
N ARG A 113 4.29 -7.11 5.42
CA ARG A 113 2.90 -7.61 5.56
C ARG A 113 1.78 -6.63 5.16
N ASN A 114 2.03 -5.32 5.27
CA ASN A 114 1.05 -4.26 4.98
C ASN A 114 1.18 -3.66 3.56
N THR A 115 1.94 -4.28 2.67
CA THR A 115 2.11 -3.85 1.28
C THR A 115 1.28 -4.72 0.34
N LYS A 116 0.97 -4.18 -0.85
CA LYS A 116 0.34 -4.96 -1.92
C LYS A 116 1.28 -6.06 -2.44
N VAL A 117 2.58 -5.84 -2.34
CA VAL A 117 3.60 -6.82 -2.73
C VAL A 117 3.57 -8.06 -1.84
N ALA A 118 3.20 -7.94 -0.55
CA ALA A 118 3.10 -9.11 0.33
C ALA A 118 2.01 -10.11 -0.10
N VAL A 119 0.92 -9.63 -0.69
CA VAL A 119 -0.14 -10.46 -1.32
C VAL A 119 0.45 -11.27 -2.47
N LEU A 120 1.19 -10.61 -3.37
CA LEU A 120 1.86 -11.28 -4.49
C LEU A 120 2.90 -12.31 -4.01
N ALA A 121 3.65 -11.98 -2.96
CA ALA A 121 4.59 -12.90 -2.35
C ALA A 121 3.90 -14.15 -1.80
N ARG A 122 2.75 -14.00 -1.11
CA ARG A 122 1.96 -15.14 -0.61
C ARG A 122 1.44 -16.03 -1.73
N LEU A 123 1.00 -15.46 -2.85
CA LEU A 123 0.64 -16.26 -4.03
C LEU A 123 1.85 -17.07 -4.54
N GLY A 124 3.03 -16.45 -4.57
CA GLY A 124 4.29 -17.16 -4.88
C GLY A 124 4.63 -18.28 -3.89
N GLU A 125 4.34 -18.10 -2.59
CA GLU A 125 4.46 -19.17 -1.59
C GLU A 125 3.51 -20.33 -1.87
N ALA A 126 2.25 -20.03 -2.22
CA ALA A 126 1.25 -21.05 -2.54
C ALA A 126 1.67 -21.87 -3.76
N ASP A 127 2.21 -21.23 -4.80
CA ASP A 127 2.79 -21.91 -5.96
C ASP A 127 3.96 -22.82 -5.54
N CYS A 128 4.87 -22.34 -4.69
CA CYS A 128 5.98 -23.16 -4.20
C CYS A 128 5.48 -24.39 -3.43
N TRP A 129 4.48 -24.23 -2.55
CA TRP A 129 3.88 -25.35 -1.82
C TRP A 129 3.19 -26.35 -2.75
N PHE A 130 2.55 -25.87 -3.83
CA PHE A 130 1.96 -26.72 -4.86
C PHE A 130 3.03 -27.59 -5.55
N TYR A 131 4.16 -26.99 -5.94
CA TYR A 131 5.27 -27.74 -6.55
C TYR A 131 5.96 -28.70 -5.57
N LEU A 132 6.02 -28.33 -4.29
CA LEU A 132 6.47 -29.22 -3.20
C LEU A 132 5.44 -30.30 -2.81
N LYS A 133 4.29 -30.36 -3.50
CA LYS A 133 3.19 -31.31 -3.29
C LYS A 133 2.50 -31.22 -1.94
N ASP A 134 2.70 -30.12 -1.20
CA ASP A 134 1.97 -29.82 0.04
C ASP A 134 0.70 -29.02 -0.29
N TYR A 135 -0.26 -29.69 -0.90
CA TYR A 135 -1.51 -29.06 -1.37
C TYR A 135 -2.35 -28.49 -0.22
N ALA A 136 -2.21 -29.05 0.99
CA ALA A 136 -2.93 -28.56 2.16
C ALA A 136 -2.48 -27.14 2.52
N LYS A 137 -1.16 -26.89 2.53
CA LYS A 137 -0.61 -25.54 2.77
C LYS A 137 -0.89 -24.58 1.63
N ALA A 138 -0.73 -25.03 0.38
CA ALA A 138 -1.06 -24.19 -0.78
C ALA A 138 -2.52 -23.69 -0.72
N ALA A 139 -3.47 -24.59 -0.45
CA ALA A 139 -4.88 -24.25 -0.33
C ALA A 139 -5.23 -23.44 0.92
N ALA A 140 -4.41 -23.48 1.98
CA ALA A 140 -4.61 -22.63 3.15
C ALA A 140 -4.28 -21.17 2.81
N ILE A 141 -3.15 -20.93 2.14
CA ILE A 141 -2.71 -19.59 1.75
C ILE A 141 -3.71 -18.94 0.79
N CYS A 142 -4.22 -19.68 -0.20
CA CYS A 142 -5.23 -19.16 -1.13
C CYS A 142 -6.60 -18.86 -0.49
N ARG A 143 -6.86 -19.33 0.74
CA ARG A 143 -8.12 -19.10 1.46
C ARG A 143 -8.06 -17.93 2.44
N GLU A 144 -6.87 -17.44 2.75
CA GLU A 144 -6.66 -16.29 3.65
C GLU A 144 -6.79 -14.94 2.92
N GLU A 145 -6.99 -14.93 1.60
CA GLU A 145 -7.31 -13.75 0.78
C GLU A 145 -8.79 -13.67 0.41
#